data_AF-A0A0D6AK08-F1
#
_entry.id   AF-A0A0D6AK08-F1
#
_cell.length_a   1.000
_cell.length_b   1.000
_cell.length_c   1.000
_cell.angle_alpha   90.00
_cell.angle_beta   90.00
_cell.angle_gamma   90.00
#
_symmetry.space_group_name_H-M   'P 1'
#
loop_
_entity.id
_entity.type
_entity.pdbx_description
1 polymer ?
#
loop_
_entity_poly.entity_id
_entity_poly.type
_entity_poly.pdbx_seq_one_letter_code
_entity_poly.pdbx_strand_id
1 'polypeptide(L)'
;MNKKNFSDMSKEERQKIVWEMSDEDIDFSDIPEINEDFFKTAKRIEHPRKSKTDNVRIKSDLINWFKSHAQENSYEVLINNVLENYIHHQTEN
;
A
#
# COMPACT_ATOMS: atom_id res chain seq x y z
N MET A 1 -26.39 -19.20 25.98
CA MET A 1 -26.76 -17.80 25.67
C MET A 1 -26.82 -17.65 24.16
N ASN A 2 -27.92 -17.08 23.63
CA ASN A 2 -28.16 -16.93 22.20
C ASN A 2 -27.13 -15.95 21.60
N LYS A 3 -26.20 -16.44 20.77
CA LYS A 3 -25.29 -15.56 20.02
C LYS A 3 -26.12 -14.85 18.96
N LYS A 4 -26.54 -13.60 19.23
CA LYS A 4 -27.09 -12.73 18.18
C LYS A 4 -26.04 -12.65 17.07
N ASN A 5 -26.40 -13.05 15.85
CA ASN A 5 -25.49 -12.96 14.72
C ASN A 5 -25.23 -11.49 14.43
N PHE A 6 -23.98 -11.06 14.61
CA PHE A 6 -23.56 -9.69 14.29
C PHE A 6 -23.95 -9.32 12.86
N SER A 7 -24.00 -10.27 11.92
CA SER A 7 -24.37 -10.08 10.51
C SER A 7 -25.74 -9.43 10.30
N ASP A 8 -26.67 -9.59 11.23
CA ASP A 8 -28.08 -9.21 11.03
C ASP A 8 -28.42 -7.86 11.70
N MET A 9 -27.45 -7.23 12.35
CA MET A 9 -27.60 -5.99 13.13
C MET A 9 -27.22 -4.74 12.32
N SER A 10 -27.83 -3.59 12.63
CA SER A 10 -27.42 -2.31 12.05
C SER A 10 -26.04 -1.90 12.56
N LYS A 11 -25.37 -0.98 11.85
CA LYS A 11 -24.06 -0.46 12.24
C LYS A 11 -24.11 0.21 13.61
N GLU A 12 -25.16 0.96 13.89
CA GLU A 12 -25.38 1.72 15.13
C GLU A 12 -25.55 0.77 16.33
N GLU A 13 -26.31 -0.31 16.14
CA GLU A 13 -26.52 -1.32 17.19
C GLU A 13 -25.21 -2.07 17.52
N ARG A 14 -24.43 -2.41 16.49
CA ARG A 14 -23.10 -3.02 16.67
C ARG A 14 -22.15 -2.09 17.42
N GLN A 15 -22.14 -0.81 17.07
CA GLN A 15 -21.28 0.18 17.72
C GLN A 15 -21.63 0.33 19.20
N LYS A 16 -22.92 0.34 19.54
CA LYS A 16 -23.37 0.42 20.94
C LYS A 16 -22.88 -0.78 21.76
N ILE A 17 -23.00 -1.99 21.22
CA ILE A 17 -22.53 -3.21 21.89
C ILE A 17 -21.02 -3.15 22.15
N VAL A 18 -20.22 -2.79 21.15
CA VAL A 18 -18.76 -2.72 21.30
C VAL A 18 -18.36 -1.65 22.33
N TRP A 19 -19.12 -0.56 22.43
CA TRP A 19 -18.83 0.53 23.37
C TRP A 19 -19.20 0.20 24.82
N GLU A 20 -20.19 -0.66 25.03
CA GLU A 20 -20.67 -1.08 26.37
C GLU A 20 -19.99 -2.36 26.88
N MET A 21 -19.29 -3.10 25.99
CA MET A 21 -18.59 -4.34 26.29
C MET A 21 -17.32 -4.07 27.12
N SER A 22 -17.08 -4.88 28.15
CA SER A 22 -15.82 -4.84 28.90
C SER A 22 -14.76 -5.74 28.26
N ASP A 23 -13.49 -5.53 28.61
CA ASP A 23 -12.38 -6.30 28.06
C ASP A 23 -12.49 -7.81 28.38
N GLU A 24 -13.09 -8.19 29.51
CA GLU A 24 -13.27 -9.60 29.88
C GLU A 24 -14.27 -10.35 29.00
N ASP A 25 -15.17 -9.62 28.35
CA ASP A 25 -16.17 -10.19 27.44
C ASP A 25 -15.61 -10.42 26.01
N ILE A 26 -14.38 -9.97 25.73
CA ILE A 26 -13.71 -10.15 24.44
C ILE A 26 -13.26 -11.61 24.30
N ASP A 27 -13.76 -12.28 23.26
CA ASP A 27 -13.39 -13.66 22.92
C ASP A 27 -12.07 -13.68 22.12
N PHE A 28 -11.02 -14.26 22.70
CA PHE A 28 -9.69 -14.46 22.07
C PHE A 28 -9.47 -15.89 21.58
N SER A 29 -10.52 -16.71 21.45
CA SER A 29 -10.40 -18.12 21.05
C SER A 29 -9.89 -18.31 19.61
N ASP A 30 -10.12 -17.34 18.73
CA ASP A 30 -9.66 -17.34 17.34
C ASP A 30 -8.28 -16.67 17.16
N ILE A 31 -8.01 -15.61 17.92
CA ILE A 31 -6.80 -14.83 17.82
C ILE A 31 -6.28 -14.55 19.24
N PRO A 32 -5.09 -15.07 19.60
CA PRO A 32 -4.51 -14.82 20.92
C PRO A 32 -4.14 -13.33 21.09
N GLU A 33 -4.14 -12.87 22.33
CA GLU A 33 -3.75 -11.51 22.68
C GLU A 33 -2.30 -11.20 22.26
N ILE A 34 -2.07 -9.97 21.81
CA ILE A 34 -0.73 -9.51 21.39
C ILE A 34 0.12 -9.28 22.65
N ASN A 35 1.17 -10.07 22.81
CA ASN A 35 2.12 -9.97 23.92
C ASN A 35 3.58 -9.82 23.44
N GLU A 36 4.52 -9.67 24.37
CA GLU A 36 5.95 -9.53 24.01
C GLU A 36 6.50 -10.73 23.23
N ASP A 37 5.99 -11.95 23.49
CA ASP A 37 6.40 -13.17 22.80
C ASP A 37 5.99 -13.15 21.31
N PHE A 38 4.87 -12.52 20.98
CA PHE A 38 4.49 -12.26 19.59
C PHE A 38 5.58 -11.44 18.88
N PHE A 39 6.08 -10.38 19.52
CA PHE A 39 7.11 -9.52 18.93
C PHE A 39 8.48 -10.20 18.81
N LYS A 40 8.78 -11.24 19.60
CA LYS A 40 10.01 -12.04 19.45
C LYS A 40 10.07 -12.79 18.12
N THR A 41 8.92 -13.15 17.55
CA THR A 41 8.82 -13.94 16.31
C THR A 41 8.24 -13.15 15.14
N ALA A 42 7.73 -11.94 15.40
CA ALA A 42 7.19 -11.06 14.38
C ALA A 42 8.26 -10.70 13.32
N LYS A 43 7.96 -11.02 12.06
CA LYS A 43 8.80 -10.63 10.93
C LYS A 43 8.51 -9.18 10.56
N ARG A 44 9.52 -8.32 10.64
CA ARG A 44 9.43 -6.96 10.10
C ARG A 44 9.35 -7.03 8.58
N ILE A 45 8.19 -6.70 8.02
CA ILE A 45 8.04 -6.51 6.58
C ILE A 45 8.56 -5.11 6.26
N GLU A 46 9.81 -5.04 5.79
CA GLU A 46 10.30 -3.85 5.11
C GLU A 46 9.54 -3.73 3.80
N HIS A 47 8.59 -2.80 3.74
CA HIS A 47 8.05 -2.38 2.45
C HIS A 47 9.24 -1.91 1.62
N PRO A 48 9.37 -2.34 0.34
CA PRO A 48 10.42 -1.80 -0.52
C PRO A 48 10.32 -0.29 -0.42
N ARG A 49 11.41 0.35 0.05
CA ARG A 49 11.48 1.81 0.19
C ARG A 49 10.85 2.40 -1.06
N LYS A 50 9.80 3.21 -0.89
CA LYS A 50 9.16 3.94 -1.99
C LYS A 50 10.29 4.40 -2.91
N SER A 51 10.25 3.99 -4.17
CA SER A 51 11.20 4.43 -5.19
C SER A 51 11.44 5.92 -4.96
N LYS A 52 12.69 6.33 -4.70
CA LYS A 52 13.02 7.74 -4.51
C LYS A 52 12.43 8.49 -5.72
N THR A 53 11.42 9.30 -5.48
CA THR A 53 10.84 10.15 -6.53
C THR A 53 11.72 11.37 -6.65
N ASP A 54 12.81 11.22 -7.41
CA ASP A 54 13.65 12.36 -7.77
C ASP A 54 12.90 13.17 -8.84
N ASN A 55 12.48 14.40 -8.49
CA ASN A 55 11.68 15.24 -9.38
C ASN A 55 12.59 15.95 -10.39
N VAL A 56 12.41 15.67 -11.67
CA VAL A 56 13.07 16.39 -12.79
C VAL A 56 12.07 17.31 -13.48
N ARG A 57 12.47 18.54 -13.78
CA ARG A 57 11.66 19.45 -14.59
C ARG A 57 11.79 19.09 -16.06
N ILE A 58 10.70 18.62 -16.65
CA ILE A 58 10.59 18.32 -18.07
C ILE A 58 9.63 19.35 -18.70
N LYS A 59 9.93 19.81 -19.92
CA LYS A 59 9.05 20.73 -20.67
C LYS A 59 7.67 20.10 -20.89
N SER A 60 6.62 20.89 -20.73
CA SER A 60 5.23 20.43 -20.85
C SER A 60 4.94 19.77 -22.21
N ASP A 61 5.46 20.32 -23.30
CA ASP A 61 5.23 19.77 -24.65
C ASP A 61 5.85 18.38 -24.80
N LEU A 62 7.01 18.15 -24.17
CA LEU A 62 7.68 16.86 -24.20
C LEU A 62 6.90 15.83 -23.38
N ILE A 63 6.41 16.21 -22.20
CA ILE A 63 5.53 15.36 -21.40
C ILE A 63 4.25 15.00 -22.17
N ASN A 64 3.65 15.97 -22.85
CA ASN A 64 2.46 15.74 -23.66
C ASN A 64 2.75 14.76 -24.80
N TRP A 65 3.88 14.92 -25.48
CA TRP A 65 4.34 13.98 -26.50
C TRP A 65 4.47 12.56 -25.92
N PHE A 66 5.19 12.38 -24.80
CA PHE A 66 5.36 11.07 -24.18
C PHE A 66 4.04 10.44 -23.73
N LYS A 67 3.10 11.24 -23.20
CA LYS A 67 1.76 10.77 -22.85
C LYS A 67 0.96 10.29 -24.06
N SER A 68 1.08 10.94 -25.21
CA SER A 68 0.40 10.54 -26.44
C SER A 68 1.04 9.35 -27.15
N HIS A 69 2.33 9.09 -26.91
CA HIS A 69 3.09 8.00 -27.55
C HIS A 69 3.26 6.75 -26.66
N ALA A 70 2.95 6.88 -25.37
CA ALA A 70 2.89 5.76 -24.44
C ALA A 70 1.70 4.85 -24.81
N GLN A 71 2.00 3.70 -25.43
CA GLN A 71 0.99 2.71 -25.82
C GLN A 71 0.70 1.75 -24.65
N GLU A 72 1.64 0.86 -24.34
CA GLU A 72 1.43 -0.24 -23.37
C GLU A 72 1.99 0.05 -21.98
N ASN A 73 3.07 0.84 -21.90
CA ASN A 73 3.73 1.22 -20.64
C ASN A 73 3.38 2.65 -20.24
N SER A 74 3.52 3.00 -18.96
CA SER A 74 3.35 4.39 -18.52
C SER A 74 4.35 5.31 -19.21
N TYR A 75 3.98 6.58 -19.42
CA TYR A 75 4.85 7.58 -20.04
C TYR A 75 6.18 7.75 -19.27
N GLU A 76 6.19 7.46 -17.97
CA GLU A 76 7.37 7.47 -17.10
C GLU A 76 8.37 6.38 -17.50
N VAL A 77 7.89 5.17 -17.79
CA VAL A 77 8.74 4.06 -18.28
C VAL A 77 9.34 4.41 -19.63
N LEU A 78 8.54 5.00 -20.53
CA LEU A 78 9.04 5.42 -21.85
C LEU A 78 10.12 6.51 -21.73
N ILE A 79 9.93 7.49 -20.83
CA ILE A 79 10.94 8.51 -20.54
C ILE A 79 12.24 7.87 -20.04
N ASN A 80 12.14 6.93 -19.09
CA ASN A 80 13.32 6.26 -18.53
C ASN A 80 14.09 5.48 -19.60
N ASN A 81 13.41 4.70 -20.45
CA ASN A 81 14.04 3.94 -21.53
C ASN A 81 14.81 4.85 -22.51
N VAL A 82 14.23 6.01 -22.85
CA VAL A 82 14.90 6.99 -23.73
C VAL A 82 16.16 7.55 -23.07
N LEU A 83 16.08 7.89 -21.78
CA LEU A 83 17.23 8.40 -21.02
C LEU A 83 18.33 7.34 -20.88
N GLU A 84 17.98 6.09 -20.58
CA GLU A 84 18.93 4.98 -20.49
C GLU A 84 19.67 4.75 -21.82
N ASN A 85 18.93 4.74 -22.94
CA ASN A 85 19.53 4.57 -24.26
C ASN A 85 20.45 5.74 -24.64
N TYR A 86 20.06 6.98 -24.31
CA TYR A 86 20.90 8.15 -24.51
C TYR A 86 22.22 8.06 -23.72
N ILE A 87 22.13 7.68 -22.44
CA ILE A 87 23.30 7.47 -21.59
C ILE A 87 24.22 6.40 -22.19
N HIS A 88 23.66 5.25 -22.57
CA HIS A 88 24.41 4.14 -23.14
C HIS A 88 25.21 4.56 -24.40
N HIS A 89 24.54 5.25 -25.34
CA HIS A 89 25.18 5.77 -26.55
C HIS A 89 26.29 6.80 -26.25
N GLN A 90 26.16 7.57 -25.18
CA GLN A 90 27.14 8.58 -24.78
C GLN A 90 28.34 7.97 -24.04
N THR A 91 28.18 6.82 -23.40
CA THR A 91 29.24 6.12 -22.66
C THR A 91 30.04 5.12 -23.50
N GLU A 92 29.47 4.61 -24.59
CA GLU A 92 30.18 3.68 -25.50
C GLU A 92 30.95 4.40 -26.63
N ASN A 93 30.98 5.73 -26.64
CA ASN A 93 31.89 6.58 -27.43
C ASN A 93 32.96 7.20 -26.52
#